data_AF-A0A7C2WKY5-F1
#
_entry.id   AF-A0A7C2WKY5-F1
#
_cell.length_a   1.000
_cell.length_b   1.000
_cell.length_c   1.000
_cell.angle_alpha   90.00
_cell.angle_beta   90.00
_cell.angle_gamma   90.00
#
_symmetry.space_group_name_H-M   'P 1'
#
loop_
_entity.id
_entity.type
_entity.pdbx_description
1 polymer ?
#
loop_
_entity_poly.entity_id
_entity_poly.type
_entity_poly.pdbx_seq_one_letter_code
_entity_poly.pdbx_strand_id
1 'polypeptide(L)'
;YNTLYQCLVTLAKLLAPFTPFLAEEIYQNLVCSALPEEPDSVHLTDFPVADKALIDERLSTDTRLAMKVSSLGRAARSQAGIKVRQPLARVLIKTGTKRDEEGLERLSPQVLEELNVKSIEFTESEGEFNKPDLTVSSEGGITVAMDCDITPELAAEGLAREIVHRLQTMRRSAGFDIADHITTYYNGVSYVKQVMTDWADYIKQETLSRELVEGVPEEGAFTESYKLSGHEIMLGVKRTD
;
A
#
# COMPACT_ATOMS: atom_id res chain seq x y z
N TYR A 1 14.29 -8.63 0.84
CA TYR A 1 15.27 -8.08 -0.12
C TYR A 1 15.76 -9.10 -1.15
N ASN A 2 16.09 -10.34 -0.78
CA ASN A 2 16.65 -11.32 -1.74
C ASN A 2 15.76 -11.61 -2.97
N THR A 3 14.45 -11.85 -2.79
CA THR A 3 13.54 -12.12 -3.92
C THR A 3 13.49 -10.97 -4.93
N LEU A 4 13.33 -9.73 -4.46
CA LEU A 4 13.30 -8.55 -5.33
C LEU A 4 14.62 -8.38 -6.08
N TYR A 5 15.75 -8.54 -5.39
CA TYR A 5 17.07 -8.49 -6.00
C TYR A 5 17.20 -9.53 -7.13
N GLN A 6 16.90 -10.80 -6.85
CA GLN A 6 16.96 -11.87 -7.85
C GLN A 6 16.06 -11.60 -9.06
N CYS A 7 14.84 -11.11 -8.83
CA CYS A 7 13.93 -10.74 -9.91
C CYS A 7 14.47 -9.59 -10.78
N LEU A 8 14.98 -8.51 -10.17
CA LEU A 8 15.50 -7.35 -10.90
C LEU A 8 16.77 -7.70 -11.68
N VAL A 9 17.68 -8.47 -11.08
CA VAL A 9 18.90 -8.93 -11.77
C VAL A 9 18.55 -9.86 -12.93
N THR A 10 17.66 -10.82 -12.73
CA THR A 10 17.20 -11.72 -13.80
C THR A 10 16.49 -10.94 -14.91
N LEU A 11 15.65 -9.97 -14.55
CA LEU A 11 14.97 -9.11 -15.50
C LEU A 11 15.97 -8.26 -16.31
N ALA A 12 17.00 -7.69 -15.67
CA ALA A 12 18.05 -6.96 -16.36
C ALA A 12 18.74 -7.85 -17.42
N LYS A 13 19.09 -9.09 -17.07
CA LYS A 13 19.67 -10.06 -18.02
C LYS A 13 18.72 -10.41 -19.18
N LEU A 14 17.42 -10.61 -18.90
CA LEU A 14 16.40 -10.86 -19.93
C LEU A 14 16.21 -9.67 -20.88
N LEU A 15 16.32 -8.44 -20.35
CA LEU A 15 16.13 -7.20 -21.08
C LEU A 15 17.37 -6.77 -21.88
N ALA A 16 18.57 -7.24 -21.53
CA ALA A 16 19.84 -6.82 -22.13
C ALA A 16 19.83 -6.81 -23.68
N PRO A 17 19.26 -7.82 -24.38
CA PRO A 17 19.20 -7.81 -25.85
C PRO A 17 18.24 -6.77 -26.45
N PHE A 18 17.28 -6.25 -25.67
CA PHE A 18 16.19 -5.39 -26.16
C PHE A 18 16.33 -3.93 -25.71
N THR A 19 16.78 -3.72 -24.48
CA THR A 19 16.95 -2.38 -23.88
C THR A 19 18.31 -2.29 -23.20
N PRO A 20 19.42 -2.29 -23.97
CA PRO A 20 20.76 -2.55 -23.46
C PRO A 20 21.23 -1.53 -22.43
N PHE A 21 20.93 -0.24 -22.63
CA PHE A 21 21.34 0.81 -21.69
C PHE A 21 20.58 0.76 -20.37
N LEU A 22 19.28 0.48 -20.40
CA LEU A 22 18.47 0.35 -19.19
C LEU A 22 18.86 -0.90 -18.39
N ALA A 23 19.04 -2.02 -19.08
CA ALA A 23 19.50 -3.26 -18.47
C ALA A 23 20.88 -3.08 -17.82
N GLU A 24 21.79 -2.38 -18.50
CA GLU A 24 23.11 -2.05 -17.97
C GLU A 24 23.01 -1.17 -16.72
N GLU A 25 22.22 -0.09 -16.75
CA GLU A 25 22.05 0.81 -15.60
C GLU A 25 21.48 0.07 -14.38
N ILE A 26 20.48 -0.79 -14.58
CA ILE A 26 19.92 -1.61 -13.48
C ILE A 26 21.00 -2.56 -12.92
N TYR A 27 21.74 -3.24 -13.79
CA TYR A 27 22.75 -4.21 -13.38
C TYR A 27 23.93 -3.56 -12.66
N GLN A 28 24.44 -2.43 -13.15
CA GLN A 28 25.51 -1.65 -12.51
C GLN A 28 25.13 -1.24 -11.07
N ASN A 29 23.91 -0.70 -10.92
CA ASN A 29 23.43 -0.21 -9.64
C ASN A 29 23.14 -1.32 -8.63
N LEU A 30 22.78 -2.52 -9.07
CA LEU A 30 22.41 -3.63 -8.19
C LEU A 30 23.54 -4.63 -7.95
N VAL A 31 24.23 -5.04 -9.01
CA VAL A 31 25.24 -6.11 -8.98
C VAL A 31 26.62 -5.54 -8.78
N CYS A 32 27.11 -4.71 -9.70
CA CYS A 32 28.49 -4.21 -9.65
C CYS A 32 28.77 -3.34 -8.40
N SER A 33 27.75 -2.64 -7.88
CA SER A 33 27.83 -1.86 -6.64
C SER A 33 27.97 -2.72 -5.37
N ALA A 34 27.48 -3.97 -5.41
CA ALA A 34 27.36 -4.83 -4.25
C ALA A 34 28.26 -6.07 -4.29
N LEU A 35 28.59 -6.57 -5.49
CA LEU A 35 29.31 -7.81 -5.75
C LEU A 35 30.42 -7.57 -6.79
N PRO A 36 31.63 -7.16 -6.36
CA PRO A 36 32.74 -6.85 -7.27
C PRO A 36 33.31 -8.04 -8.05
N GLU A 37 32.96 -9.28 -7.69
CA GLU A 37 33.44 -10.50 -8.35
C GLU A 37 32.55 -10.98 -9.50
N GLU A 38 31.35 -10.41 -9.64
CA GLU A 38 30.47 -10.65 -10.78
C GLU A 38 30.98 -9.90 -12.03
N PRO A 39 30.57 -10.30 -13.25
CA PRO A 39 30.91 -9.58 -14.47
C PRO A 39 30.61 -8.07 -14.35
N ASP A 40 31.45 -7.24 -14.95
CA ASP A 40 31.36 -5.79 -14.87
C ASP A 40 30.32 -5.19 -15.82
N SER A 41 29.56 -6.00 -16.56
CA SER A 41 28.44 -5.57 -17.41
C SER A 41 27.43 -6.70 -17.59
N VAL A 42 26.14 -6.34 -17.70
CA VAL A 42 25.07 -7.33 -17.96
C VAL A 42 25.28 -8.05 -19.29
N HIS A 43 25.92 -7.38 -20.25
CA HIS A 43 26.19 -7.90 -21.60
C HIS A 43 27.31 -8.95 -21.62
N LEU A 44 28.02 -9.13 -20.51
CA LEU A 44 29.02 -10.17 -20.30
C LEU A 44 28.48 -11.33 -19.46
N THR A 45 27.18 -11.33 -19.14
CA THR A 45 26.53 -12.40 -18.39
C THR A 45 25.87 -13.41 -19.32
N ASP A 46 25.74 -14.65 -18.84
CA ASP A 46 24.95 -15.67 -19.52
C ASP A 46 23.45 -15.32 -19.49
N PHE A 47 22.75 -15.71 -20.55
CA PHE A 47 21.30 -15.61 -20.61
C PHE A 47 20.67 -16.47 -19.49
N PRO A 48 19.71 -15.94 -18.72
CA PRO A 48 19.22 -16.64 -17.54
C PRO A 48 18.44 -17.91 -17.92
N VAL A 49 18.71 -18.99 -17.22
CA VAL A 49 18.07 -20.29 -17.41
C VAL A 49 17.15 -20.57 -16.22
N ALA A 50 15.90 -20.95 -16.49
CA ALA A 50 14.92 -21.24 -15.46
C ALA A 50 15.26 -22.53 -14.70
N ASP A 51 15.30 -22.45 -13.37
CA ASP A 51 15.30 -23.63 -12.51
C ASP A 51 13.88 -24.17 -12.37
N LYS A 52 13.61 -25.31 -13.01
CA LYS A 52 12.29 -25.95 -13.00
C LYS A 52 11.90 -26.47 -11.61
N ALA A 53 12.85 -26.72 -10.72
CA ALA A 53 12.55 -27.17 -9.37
C ALA A 53 11.92 -26.06 -8.50
N LEU A 54 12.11 -24.80 -8.87
CA LEU A 54 11.53 -23.64 -8.18
C LEU A 54 10.14 -23.24 -8.71
N ILE A 55 9.65 -23.89 -9.78
CA ILE A 55 8.34 -23.58 -10.36
C ILE A 55 7.24 -24.26 -9.54
N ASP A 56 6.51 -23.46 -8.77
CA ASP A 56 5.33 -23.90 -8.03
C ASP A 56 4.04 -23.43 -8.74
N GLU A 57 3.42 -24.35 -9.49
CA GLU A 57 2.16 -24.12 -10.20
C GLU A 57 0.98 -23.88 -9.24
N ARG A 58 1.04 -24.45 -8.03
CA ARG A 58 -0.01 -24.25 -7.02
C ARG A 58 0.07 -22.82 -6.50
N LEU A 59 1.25 -22.37 -6.07
CA LEU A 59 1.46 -20.99 -5.62
C LEU A 59 1.13 -19.98 -6.71
N SER A 60 1.47 -20.28 -7.97
CA SER A 60 1.16 -19.41 -9.12
C SER A 60 -0.35 -19.28 -9.34
N THR A 61 -1.11 -20.36 -9.11
CA THR A 61 -2.57 -20.35 -9.19
C THR A 61 -3.19 -19.60 -8.01
N ASP A 62 -2.73 -19.86 -6.79
CA ASP A 62 -3.18 -19.16 -5.59
C ASP A 62 -2.92 -17.64 -5.70
N THR A 63 -1.75 -17.24 -6.22
CA THR A 63 -1.38 -15.84 -6.42
C THR A 63 -2.29 -15.15 -7.44
N ARG A 64 -2.59 -15.81 -8.56
CA ARG A 64 -3.55 -15.27 -9.56
C ARG A 64 -4.94 -15.09 -8.96
N LEU A 65 -5.36 -16.02 -8.11
CA LEU A 65 -6.63 -15.93 -7.39
C LEU A 65 -6.64 -14.75 -6.42
N ALA A 66 -5.58 -14.56 -5.62
CA ALA A 66 -5.42 -13.41 -4.72
C ALA A 66 -5.47 -12.08 -5.48
N MET A 67 -4.76 -11.97 -6.62
CA MET A 67 -4.82 -10.79 -7.49
C MET A 67 -6.24 -10.51 -8.00
N LYS A 68 -6.96 -11.56 -8.42
CA LYS A 68 -8.35 -11.43 -8.90
C LYS A 68 -9.28 -10.96 -7.78
N VAL A 69 -9.17 -11.54 -6.58
CA VAL A 69 -9.92 -11.11 -5.39
C VAL A 69 -9.62 -9.65 -5.05
N SER A 70 -8.34 -9.26 -5.02
CA SER A 70 -7.95 -7.86 -4.77
C SER A 70 -8.50 -6.92 -5.83
N SER A 71 -8.53 -7.33 -7.10
CA SER A 71 -9.15 -6.55 -8.18
C SER A 71 -10.65 -6.36 -7.97
N LEU A 72 -11.38 -7.44 -7.65
CA LEU A 72 -12.82 -7.38 -7.37
C LEU A 72 -13.14 -6.56 -6.12
N GLY A 73 -12.36 -6.71 -5.05
CA GLY A 73 -12.51 -5.91 -3.84
C GLY A 73 -12.24 -4.42 -4.10
N ARG A 74 -11.21 -4.07 -4.87
CA ARG A 74 -10.96 -2.69 -5.32
C ARG A 74 -12.11 -2.16 -6.17
N ALA A 75 -12.70 -2.98 -7.04
CA ALA A 75 -13.84 -2.61 -7.86
C ALA A 75 -15.09 -2.34 -7.01
N ALA A 76 -15.45 -3.25 -6.10
CA ALA A 76 -16.55 -3.06 -5.14
C ALA A 76 -16.35 -1.80 -4.30
N ARG A 77 -15.14 -1.59 -3.80
CA ARG A 77 -14.77 -0.40 -3.04
C ARG A 77 -14.90 0.90 -3.85
N SER A 78 -14.50 0.87 -5.13
CA SER A 78 -14.66 2.00 -6.05
C SER A 78 -16.13 2.31 -6.33
N GLN A 79 -16.99 1.30 -6.45
CA GLN A 79 -18.44 1.48 -6.62
C GLN A 79 -19.07 2.16 -5.40
N ALA A 80 -18.59 1.86 -4.20
CA ALA A 80 -18.98 2.52 -2.96
C ALA A 80 -18.38 3.94 -2.79
N GLY A 81 -17.48 4.38 -3.68
CA GLY A 81 -16.83 5.68 -3.61
C GLY A 81 -15.80 5.82 -2.46
N ILE A 82 -15.33 4.71 -1.88
CA ILE A 82 -14.44 4.74 -0.72
C ILE A 82 -12.97 4.66 -1.16
N LYS A 83 -12.12 5.59 -0.73
CA LYS A 83 -10.69 5.64 -1.08
C LYS A 83 -9.87 4.51 -0.43
N VAL A 84 -8.89 3.91 -1.13
CA VAL A 84 -8.04 2.81 -0.62
C VAL A 84 -7.42 3.05 0.77
N ARG A 85 -7.12 4.30 1.11
CA ARG A 85 -6.55 4.66 2.42
C ARG A 85 -7.51 4.53 3.61
N GLN A 86 -8.82 4.54 3.36
CA GLN A 86 -9.83 4.30 4.40
C GLN A 86 -9.85 2.79 4.71
N PRO A 87 -9.44 2.35 5.91
CA PRO A 87 -9.58 0.96 6.29
C PRO A 87 -11.04 0.57 6.39
N LEU A 88 -11.36 -0.67 6.03
CA LEU A 88 -12.70 -1.25 6.20
C LEU A 88 -12.64 -2.43 7.15
N ALA A 89 -13.77 -2.75 7.79
CA ALA A 89 -13.84 -3.79 8.80
C ALA A 89 -13.46 -5.15 8.22
N ARG A 90 -14.09 -5.53 7.11
CA ARG A 90 -13.93 -6.86 6.55
C ARG A 90 -14.25 -6.93 5.07
N VAL A 91 -13.85 -8.04 4.46
CA VAL A 91 -14.26 -8.46 3.13
C VAL A 91 -14.86 -9.87 3.21
N LEU A 92 -16.01 -10.06 2.55
CA LEU A 92 -16.63 -11.37 2.40
C LEU A 92 -16.24 -11.93 1.03
N ILE A 93 -15.82 -13.19 0.99
CA ILE A 93 -15.38 -13.86 -0.23
C ILE A 93 -16.12 -15.18 -0.40
N LYS A 94 -16.69 -15.40 -1.58
CA LYS A 94 -17.15 -16.70 -2.06
C LYS A 94 -16.23 -17.16 -3.17
N THR A 95 -15.59 -18.31 -2.97
CA THR A 95 -14.78 -18.98 -3.99
C THR A 95 -15.58 -20.06 -4.71
N GLY A 96 -15.04 -20.59 -5.80
CA GLY A 96 -15.65 -21.69 -6.54
C GLY A 96 -15.37 -23.07 -5.95
N THR A 97 -14.26 -23.22 -5.21
CA THR A 97 -13.84 -24.51 -4.63
C THR A 97 -13.18 -24.33 -3.27
N LYS A 98 -13.25 -25.36 -2.42
CA LYS A 98 -12.55 -25.38 -1.13
C LYS A 98 -11.03 -25.26 -1.28
N ARG A 99 -10.45 -25.75 -2.39
CA ARG A 99 -9.03 -25.60 -2.70
C ARG A 99 -8.65 -24.12 -2.86
N ASP A 100 -9.48 -23.36 -3.55
CA ASP A 100 -9.28 -21.93 -3.80
C ASP A 100 -9.35 -21.13 -2.49
N GLU A 101 -10.27 -21.51 -1.60
CA GLU A 101 -10.37 -20.96 -0.25
C GLU A 101 -9.08 -21.20 0.55
N GLU A 102 -8.59 -22.43 0.63
CA GLU A 102 -7.32 -22.75 1.30
C GLU A 102 -6.12 -22.00 0.68
N GLY A 103 -6.15 -21.76 -0.63
CA GLY A 103 -5.14 -20.95 -1.35
C GLY A 103 -5.17 -19.48 -0.96
N LEU A 104 -6.36 -18.90 -0.91
CA LEU A 104 -6.55 -17.52 -0.44
C LEU A 104 -6.25 -17.37 1.04
N GLU A 105 -6.59 -18.35 1.87
CA GLU A 105 -6.26 -18.33 3.30
C GLU A 105 -4.76 -18.14 3.51
N ARG A 106 -3.93 -18.88 2.77
CA ARG A 106 -2.46 -18.74 2.80
C ARG A 106 -1.97 -17.36 2.36
N LEU A 107 -2.69 -16.71 1.45
CA LEU A 107 -2.37 -15.40 0.91
C LEU A 107 -3.22 -14.27 1.51
N SER A 108 -3.92 -14.55 2.62
CA SER A 108 -4.76 -13.58 3.31
C SER A 108 -4.01 -12.29 3.66
N PRO A 109 -2.76 -12.34 4.19
CA PRO A 109 -2.03 -11.12 4.54
C PRO A 109 -1.89 -10.17 3.34
N GLN A 110 -1.57 -10.70 2.16
CA GLN A 110 -1.42 -9.91 0.94
C GLN A 110 -2.75 -9.32 0.49
N VAL A 111 -3.83 -10.10 0.54
CA VAL A 111 -5.18 -9.62 0.16
C VAL A 111 -5.67 -8.54 1.13
N LEU A 112 -5.47 -8.72 2.44
CA LEU A 112 -5.81 -7.75 3.48
C LEU A 112 -5.10 -6.42 3.27
N GLU A 113 -3.79 -6.47 2.98
CA GLU A 113 -2.96 -5.29 2.72
C GLU A 113 -3.41 -4.56 1.45
N GLU A 114 -3.59 -5.30 0.35
CA GLU A 114 -4.01 -4.75 -0.94
C GLU A 114 -5.38 -4.04 -0.86
N LEU A 115 -6.34 -4.64 -0.13
CA LEU A 115 -7.68 -4.10 0.04
C LEU A 115 -7.80 -3.09 1.18
N ASN A 116 -6.81 -3.04 2.09
CA ASN A 116 -6.83 -2.29 3.34
C ASN A 116 -8.08 -2.62 4.18
N VAL A 117 -8.25 -3.90 4.51
CA VAL A 117 -9.35 -4.41 5.35
C VAL A 117 -8.80 -5.16 6.57
N LYS A 118 -9.55 -5.22 7.67
CA LYS A 118 -9.06 -5.84 8.92
C LYS A 118 -9.17 -7.36 8.92
N SER A 119 -10.19 -7.92 8.28
CA SER A 119 -10.38 -9.37 8.19
C SER A 119 -10.97 -9.83 6.85
N ILE A 120 -10.78 -11.11 6.56
CA ILE A 120 -11.43 -11.84 5.46
C ILE A 120 -12.39 -12.84 6.10
N GLU A 121 -13.61 -12.93 5.56
CA GLU A 121 -14.60 -13.95 5.90
C GLU A 121 -14.98 -14.72 4.64
N PHE A 122 -14.91 -16.05 4.70
CA PHE A 122 -15.34 -16.91 3.60
C PHE A 122 -16.78 -17.38 3.83
N THR A 123 -17.60 -17.34 2.79
CA THR A 123 -19.01 -17.77 2.87
C THR A 123 -19.51 -18.36 1.55
N GLU A 124 -20.30 -19.42 1.64
CA GLU A 124 -20.98 -20.03 0.49
C GLU A 124 -22.40 -19.45 0.29
N SER A 125 -22.93 -18.77 1.32
CA SER A 125 -24.31 -18.30 1.38
C SER A 125 -24.51 -17.04 0.53
N GLU A 126 -25.29 -17.15 -0.55
CA GLU A 126 -25.64 -16.00 -1.39
C GLU A 126 -26.43 -14.93 -0.63
N GLY A 127 -27.18 -15.35 0.41
CA GLY A 127 -27.96 -14.43 1.24
C GLY A 127 -27.10 -13.44 2.02
N GLU A 128 -25.85 -13.78 2.35
CA GLU A 128 -24.97 -12.89 3.11
C GLU A 128 -24.49 -11.68 2.31
N PHE A 129 -24.43 -11.80 0.98
CA PHE A 129 -24.03 -10.73 0.07
C PHE A 129 -25.13 -9.68 -0.16
N ASN A 130 -26.37 -9.95 0.25
CA ASN A 130 -27.52 -9.05 0.04
C ASN A 130 -27.73 -8.04 1.17
N LYS A 131 -26.77 -7.92 2.10
CA LYS A 131 -26.85 -6.93 3.18
C LYS A 131 -26.66 -5.51 2.61
N PRO A 132 -27.42 -4.52 3.08
CA PRO A 132 -27.42 -3.17 2.50
C PRO A 132 -26.06 -2.46 2.59
N ASP A 133 -25.26 -2.77 3.61
CA ASP A 133 -23.97 -2.14 3.85
C ASP A 133 -22.82 -2.81 3.09
N LEU A 134 -23.11 -3.86 2.32
CA LEU A 134 -22.13 -4.56 1.49
C LEU A 134 -22.17 -4.04 0.06
N THR A 135 -21.01 -3.77 -0.50
CA THR A 135 -20.85 -3.55 -1.94
C THR A 135 -20.21 -4.76 -2.58
N VAL A 136 -20.86 -5.33 -3.59
CA VAL A 136 -20.52 -6.65 -4.15
C VAL A 136 -19.97 -6.53 -5.57
N SER A 137 -18.91 -7.28 -5.86
CA SER A 137 -18.37 -7.47 -7.20
C SER A 137 -18.12 -8.95 -7.45
N SER A 138 -18.51 -9.44 -8.62
CA SER A 138 -18.41 -10.85 -8.98
C SER A 138 -17.86 -11.04 -10.38
N GLU A 139 -16.96 -12.01 -10.55
CA GLU A 139 -16.43 -12.39 -11.85
C GLU A 139 -15.97 -13.85 -11.87
N GLY A 140 -16.43 -14.62 -12.87
CA GLY A 140 -15.97 -15.98 -13.12
C GLY A 140 -16.07 -16.91 -11.92
N GLY A 141 -17.24 -16.92 -11.26
CA GLY A 141 -17.53 -17.80 -10.11
C GLY A 141 -16.94 -17.34 -8.77
N ILE A 142 -16.25 -16.21 -8.72
CA ILE A 142 -15.75 -15.59 -7.49
C ILE A 142 -16.60 -14.36 -7.19
N THR A 143 -17.04 -14.23 -5.94
CA THR A 143 -17.76 -13.05 -5.45
C THR A 143 -16.99 -12.46 -4.28
N VAL A 144 -16.79 -11.15 -4.32
CA VAL A 144 -16.13 -10.37 -3.26
C VAL A 144 -17.09 -9.26 -2.84
N ALA A 145 -17.31 -9.10 -1.55
CA ALA A 145 -18.10 -8.02 -1.00
C ALA A 145 -17.35 -7.28 0.09
N MET A 146 -17.33 -5.95 -0.03
CA MET A 146 -16.68 -5.06 0.92
C MET A 146 -17.71 -4.59 1.94
N ASP A 147 -17.36 -4.67 3.22
CA ASP A 147 -18.14 -4.06 4.29
C ASP A 147 -17.87 -2.55 4.31
N CYS A 148 -18.85 -1.78 3.85
CA CYS A 148 -18.72 -0.35 3.63
C CYS A 148 -19.24 0.48 4.81
N ASP A 149 -19.67 -0.15 5.90
CA ASP A 149 -19.98 0.55 7.14
C ASP A 149 -18.68 1.01 7.82
N ILE A 150 -18.54 2.33 7.99
CA ILE A 150 -17.33 2.94 8.55
C ILE A 150 -17.63 3.35 9.99
N THR A 151 -17.11 2.57 10.93
CA THR A 151 -17.19 2.93 12.36
C THR A 151 -16.37 4.19 12.67
N PRO A 152 -16.65 4.89 13.78
CA PRO A 152 -15.87 6.06 14.18
C PRO A 152 -14.36 5.79 14.31
N GLU A 153 -13.97 4.60 14.75
CA GLU A 153 -12.58 4.17 14.89
C GLU A 153 -11.91 3.99 13.52
N LEU A 154 -12.61 3.36 12.56
CA LEU A 154 -12.12 3.21 11.19
C LEU A 154 -12.01 4.57 10.50
N ALA A 155 -12.98 5.48 10.71
CA ALA A 155 -12.94 6.83 10.18
C ALA A 155 -11.72 7.61 10.72
N ALA A 156 -11.44 7.49 12.02
CA ALA A 156 -10.28 8.12 12.65
C ALA A 156 -8.95 7.58 12.08
N GLU A 157 -8.82 6.26 11.95
CA GLU A 157 -7.64 5.65 11.32
C GLU A 157 -7.46 6.10 9.87
N GLY A 158 -8.55 6.12 9.09
CA GLY A 158 -8.54 6.57 7.70
C GLY A 158 -8.09 8.02 7.56
N LEU A 159 -8.57 8.89 8.45
CA LEU A 159 -8.14 10.29 8.51
C LEU A 159 -6.66 10.42 8.89
N ALA A 160 -6.18 9.66 9.88
CA ALA A 160 -4.77 9.65 10.27
C ALA A 160 -3.87 9.24 9.08
N ARG A 161 -4.23 8.19 8.34
CA ARG A 161 -3.52 7.75 7.13
C ARG A 161 -3.55 8.80 6.02
N GLU A 162 -4.67 9.51 5.84
CA GLU A 162 -4.74 10.60 4.86
C GLU A 162 -3.84 11.77 5.27
N ILE A 163 -3.79 12.12 6.55
CA ILE A 163 -2.89 13.15 7.10
C ILE A 163 -1.42 12.77 6.87
N VAL A 164 -1.01 11.54 7.22
CA VAL A 164 0.35 11.03 6.96
C VAL A 164 0.71 11.17 5.48
N HIS A 165 -0.20 10.80 4.59
CA HIS A 165 0.02 10.92 3.15
C HIS A 165 0.22 12.38 2.70
N ARG A 166 -0.55 13.33 3.26
CA ARG A 166 -0.37 14.77 2.99
C ARG A 166 0.97 15.27 3.49
N LEU A 167 1.32 14.96 4.74
CA LEU A 167 2.60 15.34 5.32
C LEU A 167 3.78 14.79 4.50
N GLN A 168 3.73 13.52 4.10
CA GLN A 168 4.76 12.93 3.25
C GLN A 168 4.86 13.58 1.87
N THR A 169 3.74 14.02 1.31
CA THR A 169 3.73 14.77 0.06
C THR A 169 4.32 16.17 0.26
N MET A 170 3.94 16.86 1.33
CA MET A 170 4.49 18.17 1.70
C MET A 170 6.00 18.11 1.93
N ARG A 171 6.52 17.06 2.58
CA ARG A 171 7.97 16.85 2.76
C ARG A 171 8.72 16.84 1.42
N ARG A 172 8.20 16.08 0.45
CA ARG A 172 8.78 16.03 -0.90
C ARG A 172 8.67 17.37 -1.62
N SER A 173 7.51 18.03 -1.53
CA SER A 173 7.30 19.35 -2.15
C SER A 173 8.19 20.44 -1.55
N ALA A 174 8.48 20.35 -0.25
CA ALA A 174 9.39 21.26 0.45
C ALA A 174 10.88 20.95 0.19
N GLY A 175 11.20 19.89 -0.56
CA GLY A 175 12.56 19.51 -0.91
C GLY A 175 13.36 18.88 0.25
N PHE A 176 12.67 18.26 1.22
CA PHE A 176 13.33 17.59 2.34
C PHE A 176 13.86 16.22 1.93
N ASP A 177 14.97 15.81 2.55
CA ASP A 177 15.52 14.48 2.35
C ASP A 177 14.67 13.42 3.05
N ILE A 178 14.80 12.17 2.59
CA ILE A 178 14.03 11.03 3.11
C ILE A 178 14.31 10.81 4.60
N ALA A 179 15.53 11.10 5.06
CA ALA A 179 15.96 10.92 6.44
C ALA A 179 15.74 12.17 7.33
N ASP A 180 15.27 13.28 6.77
CA ASP A 180 15.07 14.50 7.54
C ASP A 180 13.98 14.32 8.59
N HIS A 181 14.23 14.89 9.77
CA HIS A 181 13.23 15.01 10.82
C HIS A 181 12.51 16.35 10.71
N ILE A 182 11.23 16.36 11.07
CA ILE A 182 10.41 17.58 10.96
C ILE A 182 9.66 17.87 12.27
N THR A 183 9.24 19.13 12.41
CA THR A 183 8.17 19.54 13.30
C THR A 183 6.91 19.70 12.45
N THR A 184 5.83 19.02 12.84
CA THR A 184 4.53 19.15 12.17
C THR A 184 3.65 20.09 12.95
N TYR A 185 3.14 21.12 12.27
CA TYR A 185 2.12 22.02 12.80
C TYR A 185 0.77 21.61 12.23
N TYR A 186 -0.28 21.68 13.04
CA TYR A 186 -1.63 21.41 12.57
C TYR A 186 -2.65 22.36 13.20
N ASN A 187 -3.70 22.66 12.46
CA ASN A 187 -4.88 23.32 12.98
C ASN A 187 -6.13 22.79 12.25
N GLY A 188 -7.23 22.65 12.97
CA GLY A 188 -8.47 22.09 12.42
C GLY A 188 -9.59 22.04 13.44
N VAL A 189 -10.71 21.43 13.04
CA VAL A 189 -11.86 21.20 13.93
C VAL A 189 -11.53 20.24 15.07
N SER A 190 -12.35 20.21 16.12
CA SER A 190 -12.14 19.37 17.32
C SER A 190 -11.89 17.90 16.98
N TYR A 191 -12.63 17.35 16.01
CA TYR A 191 -12.44 15.97 15.56
C TYR A 191 -11.03 15.71 14.99
N VAL A 192 -10.50 16.62 14.18
CA VAL A 192 -9.13 16.51 13.65
C VAL A 192 -8.10 16.56 14.78
N LYS A 193 -8.30 17.45 15.76
CA LYS A 193 -7.41 17.56 16.93
C LYS A 193 -7.37 16.28 17.75
N GLN A 194 -8.54 15.66 17.93
CA GLN A 194 -8.66 14.36 18.59
C GLN A 194 -7.89 13.29 17.82
N VAL A 195 -8.09 13.18 16.50
CA VAL A 195 -7.35 12.19 15.68
C VAL A 195 -5.83 12.42 15.71
N MET A 196 -5.37 13.67 15.64
CA MET A 196 -3.94 14.01 15.76
C MET A 196 -3.36 13.62 17.12
N THR A 197 -4.17 13.60 18.17
CA THR A 197 -3.76 13.20 19.53
C THR A 197 -3.77 11.68 19.68
N ASP A 198 -4.88 11.04 19.31
CA ASP A 198 -5.09 9.60 19.47
C ASP A 198 -4.13 8.77 18.58
N TRP A 199 -3.75 9.30 17.42
CA TRP A 199 -2.82 8.67 16.48
C TRP A 199 -1.44 9.35 16.43
N ALA A 200 -1.08 10.13 17.45
CA ALA A 200 0.15 10.92 17.46
C ALA A 200 1.40 10.07 17.19
N ASP A 201 1.52 8.91 17.85
CA ASP A 201 2.68 8.04 17.72
C ASP A 201 2.83 7.49 16.30
N TYR A 202 1.72 7.03 15.71
CA TYR A 202 1.67 6.56 14.32
C TYR A 202 2.06 7.67 13.34
N ILE A 203 1.47 8.87 13.49
CA ILE A 203 1.75 9.99 12.60
C ILE A 203 3.22 10.39 12.70
N LYS A 204 3.76 10.51 13.92
CA LYS A 204 5.17 10.86 14.13
C LYS A 204 6.13 9.85 13.52
N GLN A 205 5.90 8.56 13.77
CA GLN A 205 6.73 7.49 13.22
C GLN A 205 6.73 7.50 11.70
N GLU A 206 5.54 7.55 11.08
CA GLU A 206 5.41 7.50 9.63
C GLU A 206 5.92 8.77 8.95
N THR A 207 5.96 9.91 9.63
CA THR A 207 6.37 11.20 9.05
C THR A 207 7.72 11.71 9.52
N LEU A 208 8.46 10.92 10.30
CA LEU A 208 9.68 11.31 11.04
C LEU A 208 9.52 12.65 11.78
N SER A 209 8.32 12.89 12.31
CA SER A 209 8.05 14.11 13.07
C SER A 209 8.48 13.93 14.51
N ARG A 210 9.30 14.85 15.01
CA ARG A 210 9.67 14.88 16.45
C ARG A 210 8.47 15.33 17.29
N GLU A 211 7.77 16.35 16.81
CA GLU A 211 6.68 16.99 17.53
C GLU A 211 5.50 17.29 16.60
N LEU A 212 4.31 17.22 17.20
CA LEU A 212 3.04 17.66 16.60
C LEU A 212 2.57 18.86 17.41
N VAL A 213 2.55 20.04 16.80
CA VAL A 213 2.22 21.30 17.46
C VAL A 213 0.88 21.79 16.95
N GLU A 214 -0.09 21.94 17.86
CA GLU A 214 -1.35 22.57 17.55
C GLU A 214 -1.17 24.09 17.48
N GLY A 215 -1.52 24.72 16.35
CA GLY A 215 -1.56 26.18 16.24
C GLY A 215 -1.02 26.75 14.94
N VAL A 216 -0.55 28.00 15.02
CA VAL A 216 0.00 28.73 13.86
C VAL A 216 1.44 28.25 13.63
N PRO A 217 1.81 27.88 12.38
CA PRO A 217 3.16 27.46 12.06
C PRO A 217 4.16 28.60 12.25
N GLU A 218 5.37 28.27 12.72
CA GLU A 218 6.45 29.25 12.85
C GLU A 218 6.89 29.84 11.50
N GLU A 219 7.54 31.00 11.52
CA GLU A 219 8.16 31.58 10.33
C GLU A 219 9.12 30.58 9.66
N GLY A 220 8.97 30.41 8.35
CA GLY A 220 9.74 29.46 7.53
C GLY A 220 9.14 28.06 7.42
N ALA A 221 8.02 27.76 8.08
CA ALA A 221 7.30 26.50 7.85
C ALA A 221 6.60 26.49 6.47
N PHE A 222 6.66 25.35 5.78
CA PHE A 222 5.90 25.12 4.56
C PHE A 222 4.48 24.69 4.92
N THR A 223 3.46 25.46 4.51
CA THR A 223 2.07 25.28 4.96
C THR A 223 1.12 25.05 3.80
N GLU A 224 0.15 24.16 4.00
CA GLU A 224 -0.93 23.88 3.04
C GLU A 224 -2.24 23.59 3.79
N SER A 225 -3.36 23.97 3.16
CA SER A 225 -4.71 23.70 3.67
C SER A 225 -5.39 22.63 2.82
N TYR A 226 -6.07 21.70 3.48
CA TYR A 226 -6.76 20.58 2.84
C TYR A 226 -8.17 20.41 3.39
N LYS A 227 -9.02 19.78 2.57
CA LYS A 227 -10.31 19.24 3.00
C LYS A 227 -10.22 17.71 3.02
N LEU A 228 -10.06 17.12 4.21
CA LEU A 228 -9.89 15.68 4.41
C LEU A 228 -11.14 15.10 5.08
N SER A 229 -11.75 14.09 4.46
CA SER A 229 -13.01 13.48 4.93
C SER A 229 -14.11 14.49 5.30
N GLY A 230 -14.18 15.61 4.57
CA GLY A 230 -15.15 16.68 4.81
C GLY A 230 -14.72 17.73 5.85
N HIS A 231 -13.63 17.51 6.57
CA HIS A 231 -13.09 18.44 7.57
C HIS A 231 -11.98 19.31 6.98
N GLU A 232 -12.00 20.60 7.33
CA GLU A 232 -10.91 21.51 7.01
C GLU A 232 -9.76 21.34 7.99
N ILE A 233 -8.56 21.21 7.45
CA ILE A 233 -7.32 21.06 8.20
C ILE A 233 -6.24 21.90 7.50
N MET A 234 -5.48 22.65 8.29
CA MET A 234 -4.24 23.27 7.88
C MET A 234 -3.09 22.46 8.46
N LEU A 235 -2.12 22.13 7.61
CA LEU A 235 -0.90 21.42 7.98
C LEU A 235 0.31 22.30 7.67
N GLY A 236 1.33 22.21 8.52
CA GLY A 236 2.63 22.85 8.33
C GLY A 236 3.76 21.87 8.60
N VAL A 237 4.83 21.94 7.80
CA VAL A 237 6.05 21.17 8.01
C VAL A 237 7.25 22.10 8.07
N LYS A 238 8.12 21.88 9.06
CA LYS A 238 9.39 22.60 9.22
C LYS A 238 10.48 21.58 9.49
N ARG A 239 11.60 21.65 8.76
CA ARG A 239 12.75 20.79 9.05
C ARG A 239 13.30 21.14 10.43
N THR A 240 13.55 20.11 11.23
CA THR A 240 14.26 20.25 12.50
C THR A 240 15.73 19.92 12.26
N ASP A 241 16.63 20.63 12.93
CA ASP A 241 18.06 20.32 12.93
C ASP A 241 18.38 18.98 13.64
#